data_AF-A0A420DMH4-F1
#
_entry.id   AF-A0A420DMH4-F1
#
_cell.length_a   1.000
_cell.length_b   1.000
_cell.length_c   1.000
_cell.angle_alpha   90.00
_cell.angle_beta   90.00
_cell.angle_gamma   90.00
#
_symmetry.space_group_name_H-M   'P 1'
#
loop_
_entity.id
_entity.type
_entity.pdbx_description
1 polymer ?
#
loop_
_entity_poly.entity_id
_entity_poly.type
_entity_poly.pdbx_seq_one_letter_code
_entity_poly.pdbx_strand_id
1 'polypeptide(L)'
;MKNLLKTIAMAMVIFSCYNCSVEPTDNQLENNQTATELSVSSDSDNLCAGDLPKIKLTNNGTYVFDVSILGFDSVLLASQGGILVNNHTGWIELSVLDVVVVANNPTIYGQKIELNLELCDNLELEIDSNNELIISDAD
;
A
#
# COMPACT_ATOMS: atom_id res chain seq x y z
N MET A 1 -20.34 -53.57 30.83
CA MET A 1 -19.05 -52.85 30.80
C MET A 1 -19.22 -51.61 29.93
N LYS A 2 -19.58 -50.45 30.51
CA LYS A 2 -20.00 -49.23 29.78
C LYS A 2 -19.25 -47.95 30.17
N ASN A 3 -18.15 -48.04 30.93
CA ASN A 3 -17.54 -46.85 31.55
C ASN A 3 -16.04 -46.68 31.26
N LEU A 4 -15.52 -47.16 30.13
CA LEU A 4 -14.09 -47.00 29.80
C LEU A 4 -13.78 -45.90 28.76
N LEU A 5 -14.79 -45.25 28.18
CA LEU A 5 -14.61 -44.24 27.11
C LEU A 5 -14.70 -42.78 27.57
N LYS A 6 -14.88 -42.51 28.87
CA LYS A 6 -15.01 -41.13 29.38
C LYS A 6 -13.73 -40.54 29.99
N THR A 7 -12.63 -41.27 30.00
CA THR A 7 -11.38 -40.85 30.69
C THR A 7 -10.31 -40.29 29.73
N ILE A 8 -10.60 -40.17 28.43
CA ILE A 8 -9.62 -39.69 27.42
C ILE A 8 -9.84 -38.21 27.04
N ALA A 9 -10.90 -37.57 27.53
CA ALA A 9 -11.26 -36.19 27.17
C ALA A 9 -10.73 -35.10 28.13
N MET A 10 -9.77 -35.39 29.00
CA MET A 10 -9.32 -34.45 30.04
C MET A 10 -7.81 -34.50 30.33
N ALA A 11 -6.95 -34.59 29.29
CA ALA A 11 -5.50 -34.56 29.49
C ALA A 11 -4.66 -34.08 28.29
N MET A 12 -5.18 -33.22 27.39
CA MET A 12 -4.40 -32.64 26.28
C MET A 12 -4.66 -31.14 26.08
N VAL A 13 -4.67 -30.35 27.16
CA VAL A 13 -4.84 -28.88 27.08
C VAL A 13 -3.82 -28.14 27.96
N ILE A 14 -2.59 -28.66 28.13
CA ILE A 14 -1.61 -28.03 29.05
C ILE A 14 -0.19 -27.84 28.46
N PHE A 15 0.07 -28.08 27.16
CA PHE A 15 1.48 -28.07 26.70
C PHE A 15 1.80 -27.43 25.34
N SER A 16 1.30 -26.22 25.08
CA SER A 16 1.88 -25.40 24.02
C SER A 16 1.53 -23.92 24.19
N CYS A 17 2.45 -23.14 24.76
CA CYS A 17 2.80 -21.76 24.38
C CYS A 17 3.88 -21.13 25.31
N TYR A 18 4.93 -21.89 25.66
CA TYR A 18 6.19 -21.27 26.12
C TYR A 18 7.17 -21.21 24.95
N ASN A 19 7.05 -20.16 24.14
CA ASN A 19 8.11 -19.71 23.25
C ASN A 19 8.34 -18.22 23.50
N CYS A 20 8.93 -17.89 24.65
CA CYS A 20 9.67 -16.63 24.80
C CYS A 20 11.15 -16.99 24.64
N SER A 21 11.65 -17.04 23.40
CA SER A 21 13.08 -16.91 23.15
C SER A 21 13.42 -15.43 23.32
N VAL A 22 13.79 -15.03 24.54
CA VAL A 22 14.44 -13.74 24.76
C VAL A 22 15.92 -13.93 24.47
N GLU A 23 16.34 -13.47 23.30
CA GLU A 23 17.76 -13.35 22.96
C GLU A 23 18.33 -12.12 23.70
N PRO A 24 19.42 -12.25 24.48
CA PRO A 24 20.04 -11.09 25.11
C PRO A 24 20.84 -10.33 24.05
N THR A 25 20.37 -9.16 23.65
CA THR A 25 21.21 -8.21 22.93
C THR A 25 22.11 -7.50 23.94
N ASP A 26 23.23 -8.15 24.28
CA ASP A 26 24.41 -7.45 24.75
C ASP A 26 25.24 -7.10 23.52
N ASN A 27 25.30 -5.81 23.17
CA ASN A 27 26.54 -5.21 22.69
C ASN A 27 26.47 -3.69 22.82
N GLN A 28 27.40 -3.19 23.62
CA GLN A 28 27.75 -1.81 23.85
C GLN A 28 27.94 -1.04 22.54
N LEU A 29 27.40 0.18 22.48
CA LEU A 29 28.02 1.25 21.73
C LEU A 29 27.90 2.57 22.51
N GLU A 30 28.68 2.66 23.58
CA GLU A 30 29.17 3.97 24.04
C GLU A 30 30.50 4.22 23.34
N ASN A 31 30.52 5.12 22.36
CA ASN A 31 31.66 6.03 22.26
C ASN A 31 31.23 7.37 21.65
N ASN A 32 31.25 8.39 22.51
CA ASN A 32 31.17 9.79 22.17
C ASN A 32 32.32 10.17 21.22
N GLN A 33 32.02 10.62 20.00
CA GLN A 33 32.86 11.61 19.34
C GLN A 33 32.00 12.70 18.71
N THR A 34 32.06 13.84 19.37
CA THR A 34 31.59 15.15 18.98
C THR A 34 32.15 15.54 17.61
N ALA A 35 31.28 15.64 16.61
CA ALA A 35 31.50 16.46 15.44
C ALA A 35 30.36 17.48 15.40
N THR A 36 30.68 18.71 15.81
CA THR A 36 29.84 19.89 15.58
C THR A 36 29.81 20.14 14.09
N GLU A 37 28.83 19.55 13.40
CA GLU A 37 28.44 20.00 12.07
C GLU A 37 27.20 20.87 12.21
N LEU A 38 27.31 22.03 11.56
CA LEU A 38 26.35 23.12 11.49
C LEU A 38 24.92 22.58 11.29
N SER A 39 24.11 22.59 12.34
CA SER A 39 22.66 22.46 12.22
C SER A 39 22.11 23.73 11.59
N VAL A 40 22.19 23.79 10.26
CA VAL A 40 21.18 24.52 9.48
C VAL A 40 19.91 23.68 9.63
N SER A 41 19.14 23.96 10.67
CA SER A 41 17.74 23.57 10.73
C SER A 41 17.05 24.28 9.57
N SER A 42 17.01 23.62 8.43
CA SER A 42 16.10 23.96 7.34
C SER A 42 14.69 23.88 7.91
N ASP A 43 14.00 25.01 7.97
CA ASP A 43 12.56 25.12 8.15
C ASP A 43 11.85 24.35 7.01
N SER A 44 11.83 23.02 7.06
CA SER A 44 11.09 22.15 6.14
C SER A 44 9.81 21.59 6.75
N ASP A 45 9.46 21.97 7.98
CA ASP A 45 8.36 21.39 8.75
C ASP A 45 6.95 21.70 8.20
N ASN A 46 6.81 22.35 7.04
CA ASN A 46 5.50 22.64 6.43
C ASN A 46 5.50 22.72 4.89
N LEU A 47 6.44 22.08 4.18
CA LEU A 47 6.42 22.11 2.70
C LEU A 47 5.21 21.41 2.07
N CYS A 48 4.49 20.59 2.85
CA CYS A 48 3.36 19.78 2.38
C CYS A 48 2.05 20.00 3.16
N ALA A 49 1.96 21.08 3.91
CA ALA A 49 0.78 21.37 4.72
C ALA A 49 -0.41 21.78 3.86
N GLY A 50 -1.22 20.79 3.47
CA GLY A 50 -2.51 20.99 2.79
C GLY A 50 -2.58 20.46 1.36
N ASP A 51 -1.46 20.01 0.78
CA ASP A 51 -1.46 19.41 -0.56
C ASP A 51 -1.85 17.93 -0.47
N LEU A 52 -3.02 17.62 -1.03
CA LEU A 52 -3.53 16.27 -1.11
C LEU A 52 -2.75 15.45 -2.16
N PRO A 53 -2.57 14.14 -1.94
CA PRO A 53 -1.95 13.27 -2.92
C PRO A 53 -2.75 13.24 -4.23
N LYS A 54 -2.04 13.05 -5.33
CA LYS A 54 -2.60 13.02 -6.68
C LYS A 54 -2.12 11.78 -7.42
N ILE A 55 -3.02 11.20 -8.19
CA ILE A 55 -2.69 10.10 -9.09
C ILE A 55 -3.05 10.43 -10.53
N LYS A 56 -2.25 9.96 -11.47
CA LYS A 56 -2.53 10.02 -12.91
C LYS A 56 -2.36 8.64 -13.48
N LEU A 57 -3.25 8.24 -14.37
CA LEU A 57 -3.20 6.93 -15.03
C LEU A 57 -2.98 7.11 -16.52
N THR A 58 -2.01 6.38 -17.06
CA THR A 58 -1.76 6.26 -18.50
C THR A 58 -2.16 4.86 -18.96
N ASN A 59 -2.77 4.74 -20.14
CA ASN A 59 -3.09 3.45 -20.74
C ASN A 59 -2.21 3.22 -21.97
N ASN A 60 -1.14 2.46 -21.80
CA ASN A 60 -0.25 2.01 -22.88
C ASN A 60 -0.57 0.56 -23.32
N GLY A 61 -1.68 -0.01 -22.84
CA GLY A 61 -2.14 -1.34 -23.21
C GLY A 61 -2.83 -1.39 -24.57
N THR A 62 -3.53 -2.50 -24.81
CA THR A 62 -4.23 -2.77 -26.07
C THR A 62 -5.75 -2.61 -25.98
N TYR A 63 -6.29 -2.45 -24.77
CA TYR A 63 -7.72 -2.32 -24.51
C TYR A 63 -8.05 -0.97 -23.88
N VAL A 64 -9.32 -0.57 -24.00
CA VAL A 64 -9.85 0.60 -23.28
C VAL A 64 -10.18 0.19 -21.85
N PHE A 65 -9.69 0.90 -20.84
CA PHE A 65 -9.94 0.57 -19.43
C PHE A 65 -10.85 1.59 -18.74
N ASP A 66 -11.67 1.07 -17.84
CA ASP A 66 -12.35 1.84 -16.81
C ASP A 66 -11.56 1.69 -15.50
N VAL A 67 -11.35 2.79 -14.79
CA VAL A 67 -10.66 2.79 -13.51
C VAL A 67 -11.51 3.38 -12.41
N SER A 68 -11.46 2.75 -11.26
CA SER A 68 -12.13 3.20 -10.04
C SER A 68 -11.12 3.26 -8.91
N ILE A 69 -11.19 4.31 -8.11
CA ILE A 69 -10.33 4.52 -6.95
C ILE A 69 -11.23 4.42 -5.72
N LEU A 70 -10.93 3.44 -4.89
CA LEU A 70 -11.70 3.14 -3.68
C LEU A 70 -10.87 3.53 -2.46
N GLY A 71 -11.51 4.04 -1.42
CA GLY A 71 -10.90 4.07 -0.09
C GLY A 71 -10.73 2.66 0.46
N PHE A 72 -9.89 2.49 1.48
CA PHE A 72 -9.69 1.19 2.13
C PHE A 72 -11.00 0.60 2.73
N ASP A 73 -11.97 1.45 3.04
CA ASP A 73 -13.33 1.09 3.46
C ASP A 73 -14.27 0.70 2.30
N SER A 74 -13.73 0.58 1.07
CA SER A 74 -14.45 0.30 -0.17
C SER A 74 -15.40 1.42 -0.62
N VAL A 75 -15.28 2.63 -0.09
CA VAL A 75 -16.02 3.80 -0.59
C VAL A 75 -15.42 4.25 -1.92
N LEU A 76 -16.26 4.46 -2.94
CA LEU A 76 -15.81 5.01 -4.21
C LEU A 76 -15.43 6.48 -4.05
N LEU A 77 -14.17 6.81 -4.30
CA LEU A 77 -13.62 8.16 -4.22
C LEU A 77 -13.68 8.85 -5.58
N ALA A 78 -13.28 8.13 -6.62
CA ALA A 78 -13.26 8.63 -7.99
C ALA A 78 -13.38 7.48 -9.00
N SER A 79 -13.85 7.79 -10.21
CA SER A 79 -13.88 6.83 -11.31
C SER A 79 -13.65 7.57 -12.63
N GLN A 80 -12.93 6.94 -13.54
CA GLN A 80 -12.71 7.39 -14.90
C GLN A 80 -12.99 6.23 -15.86
N GLY A 81 -14.00 6.42 -16.72
CA GLY A 81 -14.37 5.43 -17.72
C GLY A 81 -13.74 5.73 -19.07
N GLY A 82 -13.52 4.68 -19.87
CA GLY A 82 -13.21 4.81 -21.30
C GLY A 82 -11.82 5.37 -21.59
N ILE A 83 -10.83 5.05 -20.77
CA ILE A 83 -9.45 5.51 -20.99
C ILE A 83 -8.91 4.79 -22.22
N LEU A 84 -8.85 5.53 -23.33
CA LEU A 84 -8.41 5.01 -24.63
C LEU A 84 -6.93 4.59 -24.58
N VAL A 85 -6.57 3.69 -25.50
CA VAL A 85 -5.19 3.27 -25.73
C VAL A 85 -4.32 4.48 -26.12
N ASN A 86 -3.12 4.53 -25.56
CA ASN A 86 -2.16 5.64 -25.63
C ASN A 86 -2.70 6.98 -25.13
N ASN A 87 -3.62 6.94 -24.16
CA ASN A 87 -4.19 8.13 -23.54
C ASN A 87 -4.04 8.07 -22.02
N HIS A 88 -4.22 9.22 -21.35
CA HIS A 88 -4.08 9.34 -19.91
C HIS A 88 -5.26 10.12 -19.29
N THR A 89 -5.43 9.95 -18.00
CA THR A 89 -6.32 10.78 -17.19
C THR A 89 -5.65 12.11 -16.84
N GLY A 90 -6.43 13.11 -16.42
CA GLY A 90 -5.86 14.18 -15.61
C GLY A 90 -5.36 13.68 -14.25
N TRP A 91 -4.68 14.55 -13.50
CA TRP A 91 -4.38 14.31 -12.09
C TRP A 91 -5.67 14.26 -11.27
N ILE A 92 -5.82 13.21 -10.48
CA ILE A 92 -6.96 12.96 -9.58
C ILE A 92 -6.47 13.17 -8.16
N GLU A 93 -6.99 14.19 -7.50
CA GLU A 93 -6.68 14.50 -6.11
C GLU A 93 -7.46 13.59 -5.15
N LEU A 94 -6.79 13.08 -4.12
CA LEU A 94 -7.33 12.09 -3.18
C LEU A 94 -7.36 12.68 -1.77
N SER A 95 -8.53 12.67 -1.15
CA SER A 95 -8.72 13.14 0.23
C SER A 95 -8.34 12.10 1.29
N VAL A 96 -7.92 10.91 0.88
CA VAL A 96 -7.47 9.82 1.75
C VAL A 96 -6.14 9.28 1.25
N LEU A 97 -5.36 8.76 2.19
CA LEU A 97 -3.99 8.30 1.95
C LEU A 97 -3.95 6.83 1.52
N ASP A 98 -4.85 6.01 2.06
CA ASP A 98 -4.97 4.59 1.74
C ASP A 98 -6.05 4.38 0.68
N VAL A 99 -5.64 3.99 -0.53
CA VAL A 99 -6.55 3.74 -1.64
C VAL A 99 -6.27 2.42 -2.34
N VAL A 100 -7.31 1.88 -2.97
CA VAL A 100 -7.23 0.75 -3.90
C VAL A 100 -7.65 1.25 -5.27
N VAL A 101 -6.72 1.21 -6.22
CA VAL A 101 -7.01 1.52 -7.62
C VAL A 101 -7.38 0.23 -8.33
N VAL A 102 -8.52 0.23 -9.01
CA VAL A 102 -9.07 -0.94 -9.70
C VAL A 102 -9.23 -0.62 -11.17
N ALA A 103 -8.59 -1.41 -12.05
CA ALA A 103 -8.75 -1.32 -13.49
C ALA A 103 -9.55 -2.49 -14.06
N ASN A 104 -10.53 -2.17 -14.91
CA ASN A 104 -11.44 -3.13 -15.51
C ASN A 104 -11.67 -2.86 -16.99
N ASN A 105 -11.84 -3.94 -17.75
CA ASN A 105 -12.31 -3.97 -19.13
C ASN A 105 -13.18 -5.24 -19.29
N PRO A 106 -14.05 -5.36 -20.32
CA PRO A 106 -14.82 -6.58 -20.56
C PRO A 106 -13.99 -7.88 -20.72
N THR A 107 -12.71 -7.78 -21.09
CA THR A 107 -11.79 -8.92 -21.25
C THR A 107 -10.89 -9.14 -20.04
N ILE A 108 -10.36 -8.07 -19.44
CA ILE A 108 -9.42 -8.13 -18.31
C ILE A 108 -10.07 -7.41 -17.13
N TYR A 109 -10.44 -8.17 -16.10
CA TYR A 109 -11.25 -7.67 -14.99
C TYR A 109 -10.53 -7.81 -13.65
N GLY A 110 -10.73 -6.81 -12.80
CA GLY A 110 -10.40 -6.87 -11.38
C GLY A 110 -8.91 -6.73 -11.09
N GLN A 111 -8.15 -6.05 -11.94
CA GLN A 111 -6.78 -5.69 -11.61
C GLN A 111 -6.79 -4.64 -10.51
N LYS A 112 -5.94 -4.81 -9.50
CA LYS A 112 -5.92 -3.95 -8.32
C LYS A 112 -4.51 -3.64 -7.90
N ILE A 113 -4.32 -2.41 -7.43
CA ILE A 113 -3.13 -2.02 -6.70
C ILE A 113 -3.55 -1.25 -5.45
N GLU A 114 -2.97 -1.64 -4.33
CA GLU A 114 -3.14 -0.94 -3.04
C GLU A 114 -2.03 0.07 -2.92
N LEU A 115 -2.38 1.30 -2.57
CA LEU A 115 -1.46 2.42 -2.43
C LEU A 115 -1.61 3.01 -1.04
N ASN A 116 -0.48 3.17 -0.36
CA ASN A 116 -0.33 3.93 0.87
C ASN A 116 0.42 5.20 0.49
N LEU A 117 -0.30 6.31 0.37
CA LEU A 117 0.21 7.59 -0.10
C LEU A 117 0.53 8.51 1.08
N GLU A 118 1.41 9.46 0.88
CA GLU A 118 1.67 10.58 1.78
C GLU A 118 1.10 11.88 1.22
N LEU A 119 1.01 12.92 2.07
CA LEU A 119 0.68 14.26 1.58
C LEU A 119 1.75 14.70 0.56
N CYS A 120 1.34 15.47 -0.46
CA CYS A 120 2.16 15.84 -1.62
C CYS A 120 2.52 14.73 -2.62
N ASP A 121 2.15 13.46 -2.41
CA ASP A 121 2.50 12.42 -3.39
C ASP A 121 1.87 12.71 -4.75
N ASN A 122 2.68 12.56 -5.80
CA ASN A 122 2.21 12.56 -7.18
C ASN A 122 2.63 11.24 -7.80
N LEU A 123 1.69 10.30 -7.88
CA LEU A 123 1.95 8.95 -8.38
C LEU A 123 1.40 8.79 -9.80
N GLU A 124 2.24 8.32 -10.71
CA GLU A 124 1.79 7.88 -12.03
C GLU A 124 1.59 6.36 -12.01
N LEU A 125 0.44 5.93 -12.51
CA LEU A 125 0.09 4.54 -12.75
C LEU A 125 0.00 4.32 -14.24
N GLU A 126 0.18 3.06 -14.64
CA GLU A 126 0.09 2.67 -16.04
C GLU A 126 -0.62 1.34 -16.20
N ILE A 127 -1.44 1.23 -17.24
CA ILE A 127 -1.75 -0.05 -17.87
C ILE A 127 -0.69 -0.28 -18.92
N ASP A 128 0.21 -1.24 -18.68
CA ASP A 128 1.38 -1.45 -19.53
C ASP A 128 1.02 -2.14 -20.86
N SER A 129 2.04 -2.39 -21.69
CA SER A 129 1.85 -3.09 -22.97
C SER A 129 1.33 -4.53 -22.85
N ASN A 130 1.46 -5.15 -21.67
CA ASN A 130 0.90 -6.47 -21.36
C ASN A 130 -0.55 -6.38 -20.83
N ASN A 131 -1.09 -5.17 -20.71
CA ASN A 131 -2.35 -4.84 -20.07
C ASN A 131 -2.37 -5.08 -18.56
N GLU A 132 -1.22 -4.95 -17.89
CA GLU A 132 -1.10 -5.05 -16.45
C GLU A 132 -1.12 -3.66 -15.80
N LEU A 133 -1.87 -3.50 -14.72
CA LEU A 133 -1.86 -2.28 -13.90
C LEU A 133 -0.63 -2.26 -13.00
N ILE A 134 0.26 -1.29 -13.23
CA ILE A 134 1.52 -1.10 -12.51
C ILE A 134 1.69 0.35 -12.04
N ILE A 135 2.63 0.57 -11.11
CA ILE A 135 3.16 1.91 -10.82
C ILE A 135 4.16 2.24 -11.93
N SER A 136 4.03 3.40 -12.55
CA SER A 136 5.01 3.86 -13.53
C SER A 136 6.31 4.18 -12.83
N ASP A 137 7.42 3.62 -13.33
CA ASP A 137 8.74 4.02 -12.87
C ASP A 137 8.99 5.48 -13.27
N ALA A 138 9.46 6.28 -12.31
CA ALA A 138 9.93 7.63 -12.61
C ALA A 138 11.30 7.53 -13.30
N ASP A 139 11.34 7.83 -14.60
CA ASP A 139 12.58 8.01 -15.37
C ASP A 139 13.45 9.17 -14.82
#